data_AF-A0A9E2A108-F1
#
_entry.id   AF-A0A9E2A108-F1
#
_cell.length_a   1.000
_cell.length_b   1.000
_cell.length_c   1.000
_cell.angle_alpha   90.00
_cell.angle_beta   90.00
_cell.angle_gamma   90.00
#
_symmetry.space_group_name_H-M   'P 1'
#
loop_
_entity.id
_entity.type
_entity.pdbx_description
1 polymer ?
#
loop_
_entity_poly.entity_id
_entity_poly.type
_entity_poly.pdbx_seq_one_letter_code
_entity_poly.pdbx_strand_id
1 'polypeptide(L)'
;LLLIALSISLGIALVELWAFWDARSDEVPFGKGFFITFHVALPFLLLVQIWWLLWQYRKLRKELALKLQSLISHWDRKPKRYLKKLTVGDVIDMGLLRASSTAALTSAIYMDRIRGLGYSTAFSREDLQDKILANEIFALQKARQLDDPFIHELRAQEAWPPPPEMDRIVDIAANMQTKLWIDHEKDGPHNDLDFLVVCGQSTICYNLMRYLWEDLRNEDGSWLDPKMQGVFEHALREWKKLMDDPWSLLNDRKRKSRLTELNEHAANLAQSA
;
A
#
# COMPACT_ATOMS: atom_id res chain seq x y z
N LEU A 1 -34.97 -27.29 -6.15
CA LEU A 1 -34.62 -28.73 -6.29
C LEU A 1 -33.68 -29.17 -5.18
N LEU A 2 -32.47 -28.59 -5.04
CA LEU A 2 -31.52 -28.93 -3.97
C LEU A 2 -32.09 -28.74 -2.54
N LEU A 3 -32.79 -27.64 -2.28
CA LEU A 3 -33.47 -27.40 -1.01
C LEU A 3 -34.62 -28.38 -0.71
N ILE A 4 -35.30 -28.87 -1.76
CA ILE A 4 -36.40 -29.83 -1.64
C ILE A 4 -35.84 -31.22 -1.32
N ALA A 5 -34.74 -31.60 -1.98
CA ALA A 5 -34.02 -32.84 -1.72
C ALA A 5 -33.45 -32.89 -0.29
N LEU A 6 -32.88 -31.77 0.20
CA LEU A 6 -32.40 -31.64 1.58
C LEU A 6 -33.53 -31.78 2.60
N SER A 7 -34.70 -31.19 2.35
CA SER A 7 -35.85 -31.32 3.26
C SER A 7 -36.42 -32.75 3.29
N ILE A 8 -36.41 -33.46 2.16
CA ILE A 8 -36.88 -34.85 2.09
C ILE A 8 -35.89 -35.78 2.80
N SER A 9 -34.58 -35.60 2.57
CA SER A 9 -33.55 -36.39 3.24
C SER A 9 -33.55 -36.19 4.75
N LEU A 10 -33.74 -34.95 5.22
CA LEU A 10 -33.87 -34.66 6.65
C LEU A 10 -35.12 -35.32 7.24
N GLY A 11 -36.24 -35.35 6.50
CA GLY A 11 -37.47 -36.02 6.91
C GLY A 11 -37.29 -37.54 7.08
N ILE A 12 -36.58 -38.19 6.15
CA ILE A 12 -36.31 -39.64 6.21
C ILE A 12 -35.41 -39.97 7.40
N ALA A 13 -34.33 -39.20 7.60
CA ALA A 13 -33.43 -39.38 8.74
C ALA A 13 -34.14 -39.23 10.08
N LEU A 14 -35.11 -38.31 10.19
CA LEU A 14 -35.92 -38.12 11.39
C LEU A 14 -36.85 -39.31 11.67
N VAL A 15 -37.39 -39.96 10.64
CA VAL A 15 -38.27 -41.14 10.78
C VAL A 15 -37.47 -42.37 11.20
N GLU A 16 -36.30 -42.62 10.59
CA GLU A 16 -35.44 -43.75 10.95
C GLU A 16 -34.89 -43.61 12.37
N LEU A 17 -34.52 -42.39 12.77
CA LEU A 17 -34.05 -42.09 14.12
C LEU A 17 -35.17 -42.24 15.16
N TRP A 18 -36.40 -41.87 14.82
CA TRP A 18 -37.57 -42.07 15.67
C TRP A 18 -37.86 -43.56 15.88
N ALA A 19 -37.82 -44.35 14.81
CA ALA A 19 -38.03 -45.80 14.88
C ALA A 19 -36.93 -46.52 15.70
N PHE A 20 -35.67 -46.10 15.56
CA PHE A 20 -34.55 -46.64 16.34
C PHE A 20 -34.65 -46.32 17.84
N TRP A 21 -35.19 -45.15 18.18
CA TRP A 21 -35.32 -44.70 19.56
C TRP A 21 -36.54 -45.27 20.27
N ASP A 22 -37.67 -45.44 19.58
CA ASP A 22 -38.86 -46.11 20.11
C ASP A 22 -38.53 -47.52 20.59
N ALA A 23 -37.68 -48.23 19.84
CA ALA A 23 -37.12 -49.53 20.19
C ALA A 23 -36.19 -49.54 21.43
N ARG A 24 -35.77 -48.37 21.94
CA ARG A 24 -34.77 -48.24 23.04
C ARG A 24 -35.32 -47.48 24.26
N SER A 25 -36.60 -47.10 24.26
CA SER A 25 -37.16 -46.09 25.16
C SER A 25 -37.60 -46.57 26.55
N ASP A 26 -37.36 -47.84 26.91
CA ASP A 26 -37.77 -48.41 28.20
C ASP A 26 -36.79 -48.16 29.37
N GLU A 27 -35.57 -47.67 29.14
CA GLU A 27 -34.54 -47.64 30.21
C GLU A 27 -34.09 -46.25 30.73
N VAL A 28 -34.58 -45.10 30.22
CA VAL A 28 -34.07 -43.78 30.66
C VAL A 28 -35.16 -42.71 30.88
N PRO A 29 -35.47 -42.31 32.13
CA PRO A 29 -36.57 -41.39 32.45
C PRO A 29 -36.33 -39.92 32.09
N PHE A 30 -35.09 -39.52 31.78
CA PHE A 30 -34.72 -38.13 31.44
C PHE A 30 -34.76 -37.83 29.93
N GLY A 31 -34.96 -38.83 29.06
CA GLY A 31 -34.75 -38.70 27.62
C GLY A 31 -35.89 -38.06 26.83
N LYS A 32 -37.16 -38.25 27.23
CA LYS A 32 -38.32 -37.92 26.36
C LYS A 32 -38.54 -36.42 26.17
N GLY A 33 -38.35 -35.60 27.22
CA GLY A 33 -38.52 -34.14 27.14
C GLY A 33 -37.40 -33.44 26.36
N PHE A 34 -36.15 -33.75 26.68
CA PHE A 34 -34.97 -33.14 26.06
C PHE A 34 -34.91 -33.41 24.55
N PHE A 35 -35.27 -34.62 24.11
CA PHE A 35 -35.23 -35.03 22.72
C PHE A 35 -36.27 -34.30 21.86
N ILE A 36 -37.49 -34.10 22.37
CA ILE A 36 -38.56 -33.36 21.67
C ILE A 36 -38.16 -31.89 21.52
N THR A 37 -37.66 -31.25 22.58
CA THR A 37 -37.16 -29.87 22.49
C THR A 37 -36.02 -29.74 21.49
N PHE A 38 -35.04 -30.65 21.50
CA PHE A 38 -33.89 -30.54 20.61
C PHE A 38 -34.27 -30.82 19.15
N HIS A 39 -35.05 -31.87 18.88
CA HIS A 39 -35.34 -32.30 17.51
C HIS A 39 -36.48 -31.51 16.86
N VAL A 40 -37.34 -30.85 17.62
CA VAL A 40 -38.40 -29.99 17.06
C VAL A 40 -37.99 -28.51 17.08
N ALA A 41 -37.37 -28.03 18.16
CA ALA A 41 -36.99 -26.62 18.23
C ALA A 41 -35.81 -26.28 17.33
N LEU A 42 -34.83 -27.17 17.16
CA LEU A 42 -33.67 -26.92 16.29
C LEU A 42 -34.05 -26.73 14.82
N PRO A 43 -34.82 -27.63 14.15
CA PRO A 43 -35.24 -27.39 12.78
C PRO A 43 -36.19 -26.20 12.67
N PHE A 44 -37.02 -25.94 13.67
CA PHE A 44 -37.86 -24.74 13.68
C PHE A 44 -37.01 -23.45 13.73
N LEU A 45 -35.98 -23.39 14.57
CA LEU A 45 -35.04 -22.28 14.64
C LEU A 45 -34.26 -22.11 13.34
N LEU A 46 -33.81 -23.21 12.72
CA LEU A 46 -33.14 -23.17 11.42
C LEU A 46 -34.08 -22.67 10.31
N LEU A 47 -35.35 -23.08 10.31
CA LEU A 47 -36.35 -22.59 9.36
C LEU A 47 -36.64 -21.10 9.57
N VAL A 48 -36.75 -20.64 10.81
CA VAL A 48 -36.90 -19.22 11.14
C VAL A 48 -35.67 -18.43 10.67
N GLN A 49 -34.46 -18.95 10.88
CA GLN A 49 -33.23 -18.32 10.44
C GLN A 49 -33.11 -18.24 8.91
N ILE A 50 -33.47 -19.32 8.21
CA ILE A 50 -33.54 -19.34 6.73
C ILE A 50 -34.59 -18.34 6.23
N TRP A 51 -35.77 -18.31 6.86
CA TRP A 51 -36.83 -17.38 6.51
C TRP A 51 -36.40 -15.92 6.73
N TRP A 52 -35.73 -15.64 7.85
CA TRP A 52 -35.16 -14.33 8.16
C TRP A 52 -34.11 -13.90 7.14
N LEU A 53 -33.18 -14.80 6.77
CA LEU A 53 -32.18 -14.54 5.72
C LEU A 53 -32.83 -14.29 4.35
N LEU A 54 -33.87 -15.06 3.98
CA LEU A 54 -34.64 -14.84 2.74
C LEU A 54 -35.40 -13.51 2.75
N TRP A 55 -35.93 -13.12 3.91
CA TRP A 55 -36.60 -11.83 4.09
C TRP A 55 -35.61 -10.67 3.96
N GLN A 56 -34.47 -10.74 4.65
CA GLN A 56 -33.39 -9.75 4.54
C GLN A 56 -32.89 -9.64 3.10
N TYR A 57 -32.70 -10.77 2.42
CA TYR A 57 -32.31 -10.81 1.02
C TYR A 57 -33.33 -10.13 0.11
N ARG A 58 -34.61 -10.40 0.30
CA ARG A 58 -35.70 -9.75 -0.47
C ARG A 58 -35.78 -8.26 -0.19
N LYS A 59 -35.60 -7.84 1.06
CA LYS A 59 -35.57 -6.43 1.47
C LYS A 59 -34.40 -5.70 0.81
N LEU A 60 -33.20 -6.25 0.90
CA LEU A 60 -31.99 -5.69 0.29
C LEU A 60 -32.14 -5.54 -1.23
N ARG A 61 -32.67 -6.57 -1.93
CA ARG A 61 -32.94 -6.46 -3.38
C ARG A 61 -33.93 -5.35 -3.73
N LYS A 62 -34.98 -5.14 -2.92
CA LYS A 62 -35.97 -4.08 -3.16
C LYS A 62 -35.35 -2.70 -2.95
N GLU A 63 -34.61 -2.51 -1.85
CA GLU A 63 -33.93 -1.25 -1.56
C GLU A 63 -32.87 -0.91 -2.60
N LEU A 64 -32.07 -1.89 -3.03
CA LEU A 64 -31.07 -1.71 -4.07
C LEU A 64 -31.73 -1.31 -5.40
N ALA A 65 -32.84 -1.96 -5.77
CA ALA A 65 -33.58 -1.64 -6.98
C ALA A 65 -34.15 -0.21 -6.97
N LEU A 66 -34.69 0.24 -5.83
CA LEU A 66 -35.21 1.60 -5.67
C LEU A 66 -34.09 2.64 -5.75
N LYS A 67 -32.97 2.41 -5.07
CA LYS A 67 -31.80 3.31 -5.12
C LYS A 67 -31.18 3.38 -6.53
N LEU A 68 -31.03 2.24 -7.21
CA LEU A 68 -30.55 2.19 -8.60
C LEU A 68 -31.49 2.93 -9.56
N GLN A 69 -32.81 2.78 -9.38
CA GLN A 69 -33.80 3.50 -10.19
C GLN A 69 -33.72 5.03 -9.97
N SER A 70 -33.41 5.47 -8.75
CA SER A 70 -33.23 6.90 -8.46
C SER A 70 -31.92 7.47 -9.03
N LEU A 71 -30.86 6.67 -9.13
CA LEU A 71 -29.54 7.11 -9.62
C LEU A 71 -29.43 7.11 -11.15
N ILE A 72 -30.24 6.30 -11.84
CA ILE A 72 -30.19 6.14 -13.30
C ILE A 72 -31.60 6.37 -13.85
N SER A 73 -31.98 7.64 -14.04
CA SER A 73 -33.32 8.05 -14.46
C SER A 73 -33.74 7.54 -15.85
N HIS A 74 -32.79 7.21 -16.72
CA HIS A 74 -33.03 6.78 -18.11
C HIS A 74 -32.98 5.25 -18.34
N TRP A 75 -33.09 4.44 -17.28
CA TRP A 75 -33.04 2.98 -17.37
C TRP A 75 -34.39 2.35 -17.78
N ASP A 76 -34.83 2.67 -18.99
CA ASP A 76 -36.16 2.30 -19.52
C ASP A 76 -36.37 0.80 -19.79
N ARG A 77 -35.32 -0.03 -19.72
CA ARG A 77 -35.38 -1.46 -20.06
C ARG A 77 -35.18 -2.36 -18.84
N LYS A 78 -36.27 -2.60 -18.09
CA LYS A 78 -36.49 -3.71 -17.13
C LYS A 78 -35.24 -4.09 -16.29
N PRO A 79 -34.85 -3.29 -15.27
CA PRO A 79 -33.67 -3.54 -14.41
C PRO A 79 -33.68 -4.91 -13.71
N LYS A 80 -34.88 -5.48 -13.52
CA LYS A 80 -35.09 -6.82 -12.96
C LYS A 80 -34.39 -7.93 -13.75
N ARG A 81 -34.11 -7.77 -15.06
CA ARG A 81 -33.39 -8.79 -15.85
C ARG A 81 -31.88 -8.78 -15.57
N TYR A 82 -31.29 -7.60 -15.38
CA TYR A 82 -29.88 -7.46 -15.03
C TYR A 82 -29.62 -7.85 -13.57
N LEU A 83 -30.45 -7.39 -12.64
CA LEU A 83 -30.38 -7.75 -11.21
C LEU A 83 -30.63 -9.24 -10.92
N LYS A 84 -31.20 -9.98 -11.87
CA LYS A 84 -31.36 -11.44 -11.77
C LYS A 84 -30.09 -12.20 -12.21
N LYS A 85 -29.23 -11.56 -13.01
CA LYS A 85 -27.97 -12.13 -13.50
C LYS A 85 -26.79 -11.84 -12.58
N LEU A 86 -26.82 -10.76 -11.81
CA LEU A 86 -25.82 -10.50 -10.78
C LEU A 86 -25.93 -11.54 -9.66
N THR A 87 -24.84 -12.24 -9.41
CA THR A 87 -24.67 -13.02 -8.20
C THR A 87 -24.39 -12.08 -7.02
N VAL A 88 -24.60 -12.57 -5.79
CA VAL A 88 -24.26 -11.80 -4.59
C VAL A 88 -22.75 -11.54 -4.51
N GLY A 89 -21.94 -12.48 -5.00
CA GLY A 89 -20.49 -12.31 -5.15
C GLY A 89 -20.16 -11.10 -6.02
N ASP A 90 -20.76 -11.00 -7.22
CA ASP A 90 -20.50 -9.87 -8.12
C ASP A 90 -20.83 -8.52 -7.49
N VAL A 91 -21.91 -8.44 -6.69
CA VAL A 91 -22.29 -7.18 -6.00
C VAL A 91 -21.29 -6.84 -4.89
N ILE A 92 -20.83 -7.84 -4.15
CA ILE A 92 -19.83 -7.66 -3.08
C ILE A 92 -18.50 -7.23 -3.69
N ASP A 93 -18.02 -7.93 -4.73
CA ASP A 93 -16.77 -7.63 -5.41
C ASP A 93 -16.80 -6.23 -6.02
N MET A 94 -17.90 -5.86 -6.68
CA MET A 94 -18.08 -4.52 -7.25
C MET A 94 -18.15 -3.44 -6.16
N GLY A 95 -18.70 -3.75 -5.00
CA GLY A 95 -18.70 -2.87 -3.83
C GLY A 95 -17.31 -2.72 -3.22
N LEU A 96 -16.58 -3.83 -3.06
CA LEU A 96 -15.23 -3.88 -2.51
C LEU A 96 -14.24 -3.13 -3.39
N LEU A 97 -14.32 -3.32 -4.72
CA LEU A 97 -13.51 -2.59 -5.69
C LEU A 97 -13.76 -1.08 -5.66
N ARG A 98 -15.01 -0.64 -5.49
CA ARG A 98 -15.33 0.79 -5.36
C ARG A 98 -14.87 1.36 -4.02
N ALA A 99 -15.01 0.60 -2.94
CA ALA A 99 -14.54 1.02 -1.63
C ALA A 99 -13.01 1.12 -1.60
N SER A 100 -12.30 0.14 -2.14
CA SER A 100 -10.84 0.15 -2.23
C SER A 100 -10.33 1.27 -3.14
N SER A 101 -10.99 1.50 -4.28
CA SER A 101 -10.67 2.60 -5.20
C SER A 101 -10.91 3.97 -4.55
N THR A 102 -12.02 4.14 -3.83
CA THR A 102 -12.33 5.40 -3.12
C THR A 102 -11.35 5.61 -1.97
N ALA A 103 -11.01 4.57 -1.21
CA ALA A 103 -10.03 4.65 -0.13
C ALA A 103 -8.62 4.97 -0.67
N ALA A 104 -8.19 4.30 -1.75
CA ALA A 104 -6.92 4.57 -2.40
C ALA A 104 -6.86 6.01 -2.95
N LEU A 105 -7.92 6.45 -3.64
CA LEU A 105 -8.04 7.81 -4.16
C LEU A 105 -8.02 8.84 -3.02
N THR A 106 -8.75 8.61 -1.94
CA THR A 106 -8.80 9.53 -0.80
C THR A 106 -7.44 9.57 -0.09
N SER A 107 -6.78 8.42 0.11
CA SER A 107 -5.46 8.35 0.75
C SER A 107 -4.38 9.05 -0.09
N ALA A 108 -4.31 8.73 -1.39
CA ALA A 108 -3.34 9.35 -2.30
C ALA A 108 -3.57 10.86 -2.45
N ILE A 109 -4.81 11.29 -2.74
CA ILE A 109 -5.13 12.72 -2.89
C ILE A 109 -4.90 13.48 -1.58
N TYR A 110 -5.26 12.91 -0.44
CA TYR A 110 -5.09 13.59 0.84
C TYR A 110 -3.62 13.78 1.20
N MET A 111 -2.79 12.75 1.02
CA MET A 111 -1.35 12.85 1.28
C MET A 111 -0.65 13.80 0.32
N ASP A 112 -1.00 13.76 -0.97
CA ASP A 112 -0.47 14.71 -1.95
C ASP A 112 -0.92 16.14 -1.64
N ARG A 113 -2.17 16.32 -1.16
CA ARG A 113 -2.68 17.63 -0.75
C ARG A 113 -1.97 18.15 0.50
N ILE A 114 -1.75 17.32 1.52
CA ILE A 114 -0.99 17.70 2.71
C ILE A 114 0.43 18.10 2.33
N ARG A 115 1.12 17.27 1.53
CA ARG A 115 2.49 17.57 1.07
C ARG A 115 2.52 18.87 0.27
N GLY A 116 1.57 19.06 -0.63
CA GLY A 116 1.42 20.28 -1.43
C GLY A 116 1.17 21.52 -0.56
N LEU A 117 0.37 21.43 0.49
CA LEU A 117 0.17 22.53 1.45
C LEU A 117 1.45 22.83 2.25
N GLY A 118 2.17 21.79 2.67
CA GLY A 118 3.46 21.93 3.35
C GLY A 118 4.48 22.66 2.48
N TYR A 119 4.63 22.24 1.22
CA TYR A 119 5.51 22.91 0.27
C TYR A 119 5.03 24.33 -0.04
N SER A 120 3.75 24.54 -0.34
CA SER A 120 3.22 25.88 -0.61
C SER A 120 3.47 26.83 0.55
N THR A 121 3.37 26.36 1.79
CA THR A 121 3.67 27.17 2.98
C THR A 121 5.17 27.44 3.12
N ALA A 122 6.02 26.42 2.90
CA ALA A 122 7.47 26.58 3.01
C ALA A 122 8.05 27.49 1.92
N PHE A 123 7.64 27.30 0.66
CA PHE A 123 8.14 28.03 -0.51
C PHE A 123 7.45 29.38 -0.75
N SER A 124 6.36 29.71 -0.04
CA SER A 124 5.74 31.06 -0.10
C SER A 124 6.41 32.06 0.84
N ARG A 125 7.28 31.60 1.74
CA ARG A 125 7.98 32.44 2.69
C ARG A 125 9.15 33.16 2.02
N GLU A 126 9.05 34.48 1.92
CA GLU A 126 10.09 35.34 1.33
C GLU A 126 11.44 35.20 2.04
N ASP A 127 11.44 34.99 3.37
CA ASP A 127 12.67 34.86 4.16
C ASP A 127 13.46 33.56 3.88
N LEU A 128 12.77 32.57 3.31
CA LEU A 128 13.31 31.26 2.96
C LEU A 128 13.52 31.05 1.44
N GLN A 129 13.20 32.05 0.61
CA GLN A 129 13.52 32.00 -0.81
C GLN A 129 15.03 31.78 -0.99
N ASP A 130 15.37 30.92 -1.94
CA ASP A 130 16.75 30.53 -2.27
C ASP A 130 17.52 29.85 -1.11
N LYS A 131 16.81 29.39 -0.07
CA LYS A 131 17.39 28.71 1.11
C LYS A 131 16.75 27.35 1.40
N ILE A 132 15.77 26.93 0.61
CA ILE A 132 15.10 25.64 0.76
C ILE A 132 15.37 24.79 -0.48
N LEU A 133 15.79 23.56 -0.25
CA LEU A 133 15.82 22.51 -1.27
C LEU A 133 14.91 21.37 -0.84
N ALA A 134 14.02 20.95 -1.73
CA ALA A 134 13.19 19.78 -1.51
C ALA A 134 14.03 18.50 -1.66
N ASN A 135 13.80 17.51 -0.80
CA ASN A 135 14.42 16.19 -0.90
C ASN A 135 13.34 15.13 -1.10
N GLU A 136 12.84 15.02 -2.33
CA GLU A 136 11.72 14.14 -2.66
C GLU A 136 12.23 12.75 -3.05
N ILE A 137 11.70 11.69 -2.44
CA ILE A 137 12.11 10.30 -2.70
C ILE A 137 11.98 9.83 -4.16
N PHE A 138 11.26 10.58 -5.00
CA PHE A 138 11.06 10.31 -6.42
C PHE A 138 11.83 11.28 -7.35
N ALA A 139 12.64 12.19 -6.80
CA ALA A 139 13.35 13.19 -7.61
C ALA A 139 14.36 12.54 -8.58
N LEU A 140 15.07 11.50 -8.15
CA LEU A 140 16.00 10.76 -9.01
C LEU A 140 15.30 10.01 -10.16
N GLN A 141 14.12 9.43 -9.91
CA GLN A 141 13.30 8.81 -10.97
C GLN A 141 12.93 9.84 -12.05
N LYS A 142 12.55 11.06 -11.65
CA LYS A 142 12.24 12.14 -12.57
C LYS A 142 13.48 12.62 -13.31
N ALA A 143 14.60 12.79 -12.61
CA ALA A 143 15.87 13.25 -13.17
C ALA A 143 16.36 12.39 -14.34
N ARG A 144 16.09 11.09 -14.31
CA ARG A 144 16.45 10.16 -15.39
C ARG A 144 15.74 10.40 -16.72
N GLN A 145 14.59 11.05 -16.69
CA GLN A 145 13.82 11.40 -17.88
C GLN A 145 14.21 12.77 -18.43
N LEU A 146 15.05 13.52 -17.71
CA LEU A 146 15.52 14.83 -18.14
C LEU A 146 16.71 14.71 -19.08
N ASP A 147 16.73 15.57 -20.08
CA ASP A 147 17.86 15.79 -20.96
C ASP A 147 18.17 17.29 -20.94
N ASP A 148 18.94 17.70 -19.93
CA ASP A 148 19.27 19.09 -19.66
C ASP A 148 20.80 19.28 -19.56
N PRO A 149 21.31 20.53 -19.62
CA PRO A 149 22.74 20.80 -19.61
C PRO A 149 23.48 20.23 -18.38
N PHE A 150 22.81 20.16 -17.23
CA PHE A 150 23.40 19.60 -16.02
C PHE A 150 23.60 18.08 -16.13
N ILE A 151 22.63 17.35 -16.68
CA ILE A 151 22.77 15.92 -16.95
C ILE A 151 23.88 15.66 -17.98
N HIS A 152 24.02 16.49 -19.01
CA HIS A 152 25.13 16.39 -19.97
C HIS A 152 26.49 16.56 -19.29
N GLU A 153 26.62 17.51 -18.38
CA GLU A 153 27.83 17.70 -17.57
C GLU A 153 28.14 16.45 -16.73
N LEU A 154 27.15 15.90 -16.02
CA LEU A 154 27.36 14.70 -15.22
C LEU A 154 27.79 13.50 -16.07
N ARG A 155 27.23 13.34 -17.28
CA ARG A 155 27.68 12.30 -18.23
C ARG A 155 29.12 12.51 -18.67
N ALA A 156 29.53 13.75 -18.95
CA ALA A 156 30.91 14.08 -19.33
C ALA A 156 31.91 13.74 -18.22
N GLN A 157 31.47 13.81 -16.96
CA GLN A 157 32.27 13.47 -15.79
C GLN A 157 32.13 12.01 -15.34
N GLU A 158 31.52 11.14 -16.16
CA GLU A 158 31.24 9.73 -15.86
C GLU A 158 30.42 9.53 -14.57
N ALA A 159 29.64 10.53 -14.18
CA ALA A 159 28.82 10.57 -12.97
C ALA A 159 27.33 10.30 -13.26
N TRP A 160 27.00 9.83 -14.47
CA TRP A 160 25.64 9.54 -14.91
C TRP A 160 25.66 8.52 -16.06
N PRO A 161 24.69 7.58 -16.15
CA PRO A 161 23.49 7.39 -15.32
C PRO A 161 23.74 6.64 -14.00
N PRO A 162 22.88 6.80 -12.98
CA PRO A 162 22.95 6.02 -11.75
C PRO A 162 22.97 4.51 -11.99
N PRO A 163 23.68 3.73 -11.16
CA PRO A 163 23.75 2.29 -11.32
C PRO A 163 22.38 1.64 -11.06
N PRO A 164 22.11 0.44 -11.61
CA PRO A 164 20.83 -0.26 -11.44
C PRO A 164 20.43 -0.50 -9.98
N GLU A 165 21.40 -0.68 -9.09
CA GLU A 165 21.12 -0.86 -7.65
C GLU A 165 20.58 0.43 -7.02
N MET A 166 21.04 1.61 -7.46
CA MET A 166 20.48 2.89 -7.02
C MET A 166 19.02 3.02 -7.47
N ASP A 167 18.69 2.58 -8.69
CA ASP A 167 17.30 2.59 -9.18
C ASP A 167 16.41 1.70 -8.31
N ARG A 168 16.88 0.49 -8.01
CA ARG A 168 16.16 -0.44 -7.12
C ARG A 168 15.89 0.19 -5.75
N ILE A 169 16.89 0.85 -5.17
CA ILE A 169 16.75 1.51 -3.87
C ILE A 169 15.69 2.62 -3.94
N VAL A 170 15.76 3.46 -4.97
CA VAL A 170 14.80 4.55 -5.18
C VAL A 170 13.39 3.99 -5.42
N ASP A 171 13.24 2.92 -6.20
CA ASP A 171 11.98 2.26 -6.48
C ASP A 171 11.35 1.66 -5.21
N ILE A 172 12.14 0.99 -4.38
CA ILE A 172 11.67 0.45 -3.08
C ILE A 172 11.23 1.59 -2.17
N ALA A 173 12.04 2.64 -2.04
CA ALA A 173 11.73 3.80 -1.21
C ALA A 173 10.45 4.53 -1.67
N ALA A 174 10.30 4.75 -2.99
CA ALA A 174 9.15 5.44 -3.57
C ALA A 174 7.84 4.67 -3.43
N ASN A 175 7.89 3.34 -3.43
CA ASN A 175 6.72 2.46 -3.28
C ASN A 175 6.48 2.01 -1.83
N MET A 176 7.27 2.53 -0.88
CA MET A 176 7.16 2.14 0.52
C MET A 176 5.87 2.68 1.15
N GLN A 177 5.13 1.78 1.80
CA GLN A 177 3.96 2.17 2.57
C GLN A 177 4.38 2.85 3.88
N THR A 178 3.58 3.81 4.34
CA THR A 178 3.72 4.39 5.66
C THR A 178 3.33 3.36 6.72
N LYS A 179 4.33 2.67 7.27
CA LYS A 179 4.14 1.62 8.28
C LYS A 179 4.81 1.97 9.59
N LEU A 180 4.23 1.49 10.68
CA LEU A 180 4.74 1.69 12.05
C LEU A 180 5.96 0.79 12.32
N TRP A 181 5.96 -0.41 11.76
CA TRP A 181 7.00 -1.42 11.99
C TRP A 181 7.92 -1.50 10.77
N ILE A 182 9.23 -1.52 11.03
CA ILE A 182 10.26 -1.62 10.01
C ILE A 182 10.47 -3.10 9.71
N ASP A 183 10.27 -3.50 8.46
CA ASP A 183 10.52 -4.85 7.99
C ASP A 183 11.97 -4.95 7.48
N HIS A 184 12.52 -6.14 7.64
CA HIS A 184 13.79 -6.51 7.03
C HIS A 184 13.54 -7.05 5.62
N GLU A 185 14.49 -6.80 4.73
CA GLU A 185 14.51 -7.50 3.46
C GLU A 185 14.64 -9.00 3.72
N LYS A 186 13.79 -9.80 3.04
CA LYS A 186 13.64 -11.23 3.33
C LYS A 186 14.95 -12.02 3.24
N ASP A 187 15.83 -11.60 2.33
CA ASP A 187 17.10 -12.27 2.02
C ASP A 187 18.29 -11.27 2.02
N GLY A 188 18.11 -10.09 2.63
CA GLY A 188 19.08 -9.00 2.57
C GLY A 188 19.45 -8.45 3.94
N PRO A 189 20.63 -7.82 4.10
CA PRO A 189 21.07 -7.29 5.37
C PRO A 189 20.46 -5.92 5.71
N HIS A 190 19.66 -5.38 4.79
CA HIS A 190 19.04 -4.05 4.85
C HIS A 190 17.57 -4.14 5.27
N ASN A 191 17.08 -3.05 5.87
CA ASN A 191 15.69 -2.89 6.23
C ASN A 191 15.07 -1.70 5.47
N ASP A 192 13.75 -1.54 5.57
CA ASP A 192 13.05 -0.46 4.89
C ASP A 192 13.64 0.94 5.16
N LEU A 193 14.05 1.19 6.41
CA LEU A 193 14.60 2.48 6.79
C LEU A 193 15.96 2.72 6.11
N ASP A 194 16.77 1.68 5.93
CA ASP A 194 18.04 1.78 5.19
C ASP A 194 17.78 2.22 3.75
N PHE A 195 16.79 1.64 3.06
CA PHE A 195 16.41 2.06 1.70
C PHE A 195 15.95 3.52 1.64
N LEU A 196 15.10 3.95 2.59
CA LEU A 196 14.67 5.35 2.68
C LEU A 196 15.82 6.31 2.93
N VAL A 197 16.75 5.95 3.82
CA VAL A 197 17.90 6.79 4.15
C VAL A 197 18.83 6.93 2.95
N VAL A 198 19.15 5.83 2.27
CA VAL A 198 20.01 5.89 1.07
C VAL A 198 19.33 6.68 -0.05
N CYS A 199 18.05 6.42 -0.34
CA CYS A 199 17.29 7.21 -1.31
C CYS A 199 17.34 8.72 -0.99
N GLY A 200 17.16 9.09 0.29
CA GLY A 200 17.25 10.47 0.75
C GLY A 200 18.65 11.06 0.65
N GLN A 201 19.71 10.28 0.93
CA GLN A 201 21.11 10.70 0.81
C GLN A 201 21.50 10.94 -0.66
N SER A 202 21.13 10.03 -1.55
CA SER A 202 21.40 10.15 -2.99
C SER A 202 20.64 11.32 -3.58
N THR A 203 19.37 11.47 -3.24
CA THR A 203 18.55 12.57 -3.76
C THR A 203 19.04 13.93 -3.29
N ILE A 204 19.39 14.10 -2.01
CA ILE A 204 19.88 15.41 -1.54
C ILE A 204 21.22 15.76 -2.19
N CYS A 205 22.09 14.78 -2.41
CA CYS A 205 23.36 14.98 -3.10
C CYS A 205 23.13 15.49 -4.54
N TYR A 206 22.24 14.82 -5.28
CA TYR A 206 21.83 15.23 -6.63
C TYR A 206 21.20 16.63 -6.64
N ASN A 207 20.21 16.89 -5.78
CA ASN A 207 19.50 18.17 -5.74
C ASN A 207 20.42 19.32 -5.35
N LEU A 208 21.36 19.08 -4.43
CA LEU A 208 22.36 20.08 -4.05
C LEU A 208 23.30 20.41 -5.21
N MET A 209 23.85 19.40 -5.90
CA MET A 209 24.69 19.65 -7.06
C MET A 209 23.94 20.42 -8.16
N ARG A 210 22.68 20.04 -8.41
CA ARG A 210 21.83 20.71 -9.39
C ARG A 210 21.60 22.17 -9.03
N TYR A 211 21.22 22.46 -7.78
CA TYR A 211 21.06 23.82 -7.27
C TYR A 211 22.32 24.67 -7.43
N LEU A 212 23.48 24.13 -7.05
CA LEU A 212 24.77 24.82 -7.21
C LEU A 212 25.04 25.13 -8.69
N TRP A 213 24.71 24.21 -9.60
CA TRP A 213 24.94 24.37 -11.03
C TRP A 213 23.97 25.34 -11.70
N GLU A 214 22.68 25.26 -11.38
CA GLU A 214 21.63 26.03 -12.04
C GLU A 214 21.47 27.44 -11.44
N ASP A 215 21.55 27.56 -10.11
CA ASP A 215 21.19 28.80 -9.41
C ASP A 215 22.41 29.60 -8.93
N LEU A 216 23.57 28.96 -8.75
CA LEU A 216 24.79 29.63 -8.26
C LEU A 216 25.86 29.90 -9.33
N ARG A 217 25.46 29.87 -10.60
CA ARG A 217 26.31 30.21 -11.75
C ARG A 217 25.74 31.41 -12.51
N ASN A 218 26.65 32.25 -13.02
CA ASN A 218 26.33 33.33 -13.93
C ASN A 218 26.01 32.79 -15.33
N GLU A 219 25.39 33.63 -16.17
CA GLU A 219 25.07 33.30 -17.57
C GLU A 219 26.32 32.96 -18.41
N ASP A 220 27.48 33.50 -18.04
CA ASP A 220 28.78 33.21 -18.68
C ASP A 220 29.40 31.88 -18.21
N GLY A 221 28.73 31.17 -17.30
CA GLY A 221 29.17 29.91 -16.73
C GLY A 221 30.14 30.03 -15.56
N SER A 222 30.52 31.25 -15.14
CA SER A 222 31.33 31.46 -13.94
C SER A 222 30.51 31.28 -12.66
N TRP A 223 31.16 30.95 -11.54
CA TRP A 223 30.48 30.80 -10.24
C TRP A 223 30.20 32.17 -9.61
N LEU A 224 29.01 32.34 -8.99
CA LEU A 224 28.67 33.58 -8.27
C LEU A 224 29.66 33.89 -7.15
N ASP A 225 30.00 32.88 -6.35
CA ASP A 225 31.12 32.91 -5.42
C ASP A 225 32.11 31.79 -5.82
N PRO A 226 33.39 32.11 -6.10
CA PRO A 226 34.40 31.12 -6.43
C PRO A 226 34.51 29.95 -5.43
N LYS A 227 34.12 30.15 -4.16
CA LYS A 227 34.09 29.07 -3.16
C LYS A 227 33.05 27.99 -3.47
N MET A 228 31.98 28.33 -4.18
CA MET A 228 30.91 27.38 -4.54
C MET A 228 31.41 26.29 -5.47
N GLN A 229 32.43 26.58 -6.29
CA GLN A 229 33.09 25.56 -7.10
C GLN A 229 33.62 24.42 -6.23
N GLY A 230 34.31 24.74 -5.13
CA GLY A 230 34.85 23.72 -4.22
C GLY A 230 33.76 22.92 -3.51
N VAL A 231 32.62 23.54 -3.23
CA VAL A 231 31.43 22.86 -2.66
C VAL A 231 30.83 21.90 -3.69
N PHE A 232 30.68 22.33 -4.94
CA PHE A 232 30.18 21.50 -6.03
C PHE A 232 31.09 20.31 -6.29
N GLU A 233 32.41 20.54 -6.39
CA GLU A 233 33.39 19.47 -6.56
C GLU A 233 33.35 18.47 -5.40
N HIS A 234 33.11 18.94 -4.17
CA HIS A 234 32.94 18.05 -3.03
C HIS A 234 31.66 17.22 -3.12
N ALA A 235 30.53 17.84 -3.43
CA ALA A 235 29.27 17.15 -3.64
C ALA A 235 29.37 16.11 -4.76
N LEU A 236 30.07 16.45 -5.86
CA LEU A 236 30.33 15.53 -6.96
C LEU A 236 31.18 14.33 -6.54
N ARG A 237 32.19 14.52 -5.68
CA ARG A 237 32.97 13.38 -5.15
C ARG A 237 32.11 12.44 -4.31
N GLU A 238 31.26 12.99 -3.44
CA GLU A 238 30.32 12.17 -2.65
C GLU A 238 29.29 11.49 -3.54
N TRP A 239 28.84 12.15 -4.60
CA TRP A 239 27.97 11.53 -5.61
C TRP A 239 28.66 10.38 -6.33
N LYS A 240 29.89 10.56 -6.82
CA LYS A 240 30.66 9.48 -7.46
C LYS A 240 30.85 8.27 -6.54
N LYS A 241 31.07 8.52 -5.25
CA LYS A 241 31.13 7.44 -4.25
C LYS A 241 29.80 6.67 -4.13
N LEU A 242 28.66 7.35 -4.21
CA LEU A 242 27.33 6.73 -4.28
C LEU A 242 27.08 6.00 -5.60
N MET A 243 27.69 6.45 -6.69
CA MET A 243 27.63 5.79 -7.99
C MET A 243 28.41 4.47 -8.00
N ASP A 244 29.53 4.43 -7.28
CA ASP A 244 30.34 3.22 -7.12
C ASP A 244 29.67 2.23 -6.14
N ASP A 245 29.23 2.73 -4.99
CA ASP A 245 28.50 1.97 -3.96
C ASP A 245 27.37 2.83 -3.36
N PRO A 246 26.10 2.57 -3.73
CA PRO A 246 24.95 3.28 -3.20
C PRO A 246 24.85 3.25 -1.65
N TRP A 247 25.38 2.20 -1.02
CA TRP A 247 25.30 2.01 0.43
C TRP A 247 26.41 2.72 1.20
N SER A 248 27.39 3.27 0.51
CA SER A 248 28.63 3.80 1.08
C SER A 248 28.42 4.85 2.18
N LEU A 249 27.53 5.82 1.96
CA LEU A 249 27.23 6.88 2.93
C LEU A 249 26.46 6.37 4.15
N LEU A 250 25.55 5.41 3.96
CA LEU A 250 24.84 4.76 5.07
C LEU A 250 25.83 3.97 5.92
N ASN A 251 26.71 3.20 5.29
CA ASN A 251 27.71 2.39 5.96
C ASN A 251 28.71 3.27 6.73
N ASP A 252 29.15 4.39 6.16
CA ASP A 252 29.96 5.38 6.86
C ASP A 252 29.28 5.95 8.09
N ARG A 253 27.99 6.29 7.97
CA ARG A 253 27.19 6.79 9.09
C ARG A 253 27.04 5.74 10.18
N LYS A 254 26.76 4.49 9.81
CA LYS A 254 26.62 3.38 10.76
C LYS A 254 27.94 3.13 11.49
N ARG A 255 29.08 3.12 10.80
CA ARG A 255 30.44 2.98 11.40
C ARG A 255 30.82 4.10 12.36
N LYS A 256 30.35 5.32 12.11
CA LYS A 256 30.61 6.51 12.94
C LYS A 256 29.56 6.69 14.03
N SER A 257 28.63 5.74 14.17
CA SER A 257 27.55 5.83 15.13
C SER A 257 28.05 5.69 16.56
N ARG A 258 27.38 6.38 17.49
CA ARG A 258 27.58 6.18 18.93
C ARG A 258 26.88 4.93 19.46
N LEU A 259 26.00 4.34 18.65
CA LEU A 259 25.26 3.12 18.98
C LEU A 259 26.09 1.90 18.56
N THR A 260 26.48 1.08 19.55
CA THR A 260 27.31 -0.11 19.33
C THR A 260 26.67 -1.09 18.35
N GLU A 261 25.35 -1.28 18.43
CA GLU A 261 24.58 -2.16 17.53
C GLU A 261 24.75 -1.79 16.04
N LEU A 262 24.80 -0.49 15.73
CA LEU A 262 24.99 -0.01 14.36
C LEU A 262 26.44 -0.18 13.88
N ASN A 263 27.41 -0.05 14.80
CA ASN A 263 28.82 -0.30 14.50
C ASN A 263 29.07 -1.79 14.21
N GLU A 264 28.49 -2.67 15.02
CA GLU A 264 28.56 -4.13 14.82
C GLU A 264 27.88 -4.55 13.51
N HIS A 265 26.70 -4.00 13.21
CA HIS A 265 26.01 -4.24 11.93
C HIS A 265 26.88 -3.84 10.73
N ALA A 266 27.50 -2.65 10.78
CA ALA A 266 28.39 -2.19 9.72
C ALA A 266 29.67 -3.03 9.58
N ALA A 267 30.22 -3.53 10.69
CA ALA A 267 31.37 -4.42 10.67
C ALA A 267 31.03 -5.78 10.02
N ASN A 268 29.85 -6.33 10.30
CA ASN A 268 29.38 -7.57 9.70
C ASN A 268 29.15 -7.43 8.19
N LEU A 269 28.55 -6.31 7.76
CA LEU A 269 28.37 -5.97 6.35
C LEU A 269 29.70 -5.92 5.58
N ALA A 270 30.74 -5.34 6.18
CA ALA A 270 32.06 -5.25 5.57
C ALA A 270 32.81 -6.61 5.48
N GLN A 271 32.39 -7.62 6.24
CA GLN A 271 32.95 -8.98 6.16
C GLN A 271 32.22 -9.86 5.14
N SER A 272 30.99 -9.50 4.77
CA SER A 272 30.16 -10.23 3.80
C SER A 272 30.25 -9.73 2.36
N ALA A 273 30.87 -8.57 2.15
CA ALA A 273 31.10 -7.95 0.83
C ALA A 273 32.50 -8.30 0.32
#